data_AF-A0A954F0B3-F1
#
_entry.id   AF-A0A954F0B3-F1
#
_cell.length_a   1.000
_cell.length_b   1.000
_cell.length_c   1.000
_cell.angle_alpha   90.00
_cell.angle_beta   90.00
_cell.angle_gamma   90.00
#
_symmetry.space_group_name_H-M   'P 1'
#
loop_
_entity.id
_entity.type
_entity.pdbx_description
1 polymer ?
#
loop_
_entity_poly.entity_id
_entity_poly.type
_entity_poly.pdbx_seq_one_letter_code
_entity_poly.pdbx_strand_id
1 'polypeptide(L)'
;MNPDPPRHPDDLQQAWQAHSEQTRMTIDVDLLRREVQRQRQDFQSQMFWRDVSEIGLAILMIPGWIVLGITASLPWTWYLSVPVFVWWVGFMLYYRWRLKLPESQPDDSLRQCVEHSLAEHEHQIWLLRNVVWWYLLPPMVTCLAFFAQVIFATDVPLVPPGGWSDILARWLVFSWLSLFVIAIYYFVYAINQHAVRSQLEPRRQELLALLTSLQEESASEVPGEYPILTSGVYQACSRRRVVFAAILGLGILAFGLVSILYVGYRLDQQDSLERRRDYPLLSPFEAVRWPNSHPEVQVNGEWFRLISVNGLSTHEILEFSRHTYGPLWQKRFEEDLVELLSRMGHPPGDSQYLATLEVESLTTMERKVLKDVPMTAEKRFAIKSAARRRPTK
;
A
#
# COMPACT_ATOMS: atom_id res chain seq x y z
N MET A 1 -74.85 21.71 -41.25
CA MET A 1 -73.38 21.75 -41.33
C MET A 1 -73.02 22.94 -42.18
N ASN A 2 -72.65 24.06 -41.54
CA ASN A 2 -72.16 25.24 -42.25
C ASN A 2 -70.67 25.00 -42.53
N PRO A 3 -70.19 25.05 -43.77
CA PRO A 3 -68.77 24.88 -44.04
C PRO A 3 -68.01 26.10 -43.51
N ASP A 4 -66.95 25.86 -42.75
CA ASP A 4 -66.03 26.92 -42.33
C ASP A 4 -65.53 27.69 -43.57
N PRO A 5 -65.42 29.03 -43.48
CA PRO A 5 -64.87 29.82 -44.57
C PRO A 5 -63.43 29.39 -44.88
N PRO A 6 -62.99 29.48 -46.15
CA PRO A 6 -61.64 29.09 -46.53
C PRO A 6 -60.63 29.96 -45.78
N ARG A 7 -59.84 29.33 -44.89
CA ARG A 7 -58.74 30.01 -44.21
C ARG A 7 -57.73 30.45 -45.26
N HIS A 8 -57.43 31.75 -45.28
CA HIS A 8 -56.41 32.29 -46.15
C HIS A 8 -55.05 31.67 -45.78
N PRO A 9 -54.19 31.34 -46.76
CA PRO A 9 -52.87 30.75 -46.50
C PRO A 9 -52.00 31.60 -45.57
N ASP A 10 -52.20 32.93 -45.58
CA ASP A 10 -51.50 33.87 -44.72
C ASP A 10 -51.85 33.70 -43.23
N ASP A 11 -53.11 33.36 -42.90
CA ASP A 11 -53.54 33.11 -41.51
C ASP A 11 -52.92 31.81 -40.95
N LEU A 12 -52.79 30.79 -41.81
CA LEU A 12 -52.11 29.55 -41.47
C LEU A 12 -50.60 29.75 -41.31
N GLN A 13 -50.00 30.60 -42.13
CA GLN A 13 -48.59 30.94 -42.03
C GLN A 13 -48.28 31.75 -40.75
N GLN A 14 -49.14 32.70 -40.39
CA GLN A 14 -49.02 33.46 -39.14
C GLN A 14 -49.24 32.58 -37.91
N ALA A 15 -50.25 31.70 -37.93
CA ALA A 15 -50.47 30.75 -36.84
C ALA A 15 -49.30 29.76 -36.68
N TRP A 16 -48.70 29.32 -37.79
CA TRP A 16 -47.53 28.45 -37.78
C TRP A 16 -46.27 29.15 -37.27
N GLN A 17 -46.07 30.43 -37.63
CA GLN A 17 -44.97 31.25 -37.11
C GLN A 17 -45.15 31.55 -35.62
N ALA A 18 -46.36 31.89 -35.18
CA ALA A 18 -46.65 32.12 -33.76
C ALA A 18 -46.48 30.84 -32.92
N HIS A 19 -46.92 29.68 -33.43
CA HIS A 19 -46.70 28.41 -32.75
C HIS A 19 -45.23 27.99 -32.76
N SER A 20 -44.49 28.22 -33.86
CA SER A 20 -43.09 27.82 -33.95
C SER A 20 -42.18 28.70 -33.09
N GLU A 21 -42.47 29.99 -32.94
CA GLU A 21 -41.70 30.89 -32.05
C GLU A 21 -41.95 30.58 -30.57
N GLN A 22 -43.20 30.39 -30.17
CA GLN A 22 -43.54 30.17 -28.76
C GLN A 22 -43.18 28.75 -28.26
N THR A 23 -43.20 27.76 -29.17
CA THR A 23 -42.87 26.36 -28.86
C THR A 23 -41.38 26.05 -29.01
N ARG A 24 -40.62 26.77 -29.86
CA ARG A 24 -39.16 26.59 -29.99
C ARG A 24 -38.38 27.16 -28.79
N MET A 25 -38.81 28.28 -28.21
CA MET A 25 -38.03 28.93 -27.14
C MET A 25 -38.14 28.26 -25.77
N THR A 26 -39.31 27.72 -25.41
CA THR A 26 -39.52 27.15 -24.07
C THR A 26 -39.07 25.70 -23.96
N ILE A 27 -39.17 24.92 -25.05
CA ILE A 27 -38.86 23.49 -25.03
C ILE A 27 -37.34 23.23 -25.03
N ASP A 28 -36.53 24.11 -25.62
CA ASP A 28 -35.07 23.91 -25.69
C ASP A 28 -34.35 24.35 -24.41
N VAL A 29 -34.77 25.46 -23.78
CA VAL A 29 -34.13 26.00 -22.55
C VAL A 29 -34.32 25.07 -21.35
N ASP A 30 -35.53 24.55 -21.13
CA ASP A 30 -35.78 23.61 -20.03
C ASP A 30 -35.09 22.25 -20.26
N LEU A 31 -34.95 21.83 -21.51
CA LEU A 31 -34.25 20.59 -21.88
C LEU A 31 -32.72 20.74 -21.69
N LEU A 32 -32.13 21.86 -22.14
CA LEU A 32 -30.74 22.22 -21.89
C LEU A 32 -30.46 22.31 -20.39
N ARG A 33 -31.34 22.95 -19.61
CA ARG A 33 -31.21 23.04 -18.15
C ARG A 33 -31.20 21.66 -17.51
N ARG A 34 -32.13 20.77 -17.89
CA ARG A 34 -32.16 19.38 -17.37
C ARG A 34 -30.92 18.59 -17.74
N GLU A 35 -30.43 18.74 -18.97
CA GLU A 35 -29.23 18.01 -19.42
C GLU A 35 -27.97 18.50 -18.68
N VAL A 36 -27.80 19.81 -18.52
CA VAL A 36 -26.70 20.40 -17.72
C VAL A 36 -26.78 19.94 -16.26
N GLN A 37 -27.97 19.96 -15.65
CA GLN A 37 -28.16 19.48 -14.28
C GLN A 37 -27.87 17.98 -14.14
N ARG A 38 -28.34 17.15 -15.08
CA ARG A 38 -28.09 15.72 -15.10
C ARG A 38 -26.60 15.40 -15.23
N GLN A 39 -25.92 16.04 -16.18
CA GLN A 39 -24.48 15.86 -16.38
C GLN A 39 -23.69 16.32 -15.16
N ARG A 40 -24.10 17.41 -14.51
CA ARG A 40 -23.53 17.87 -13.23
C ARG A 40 -23.69 16.82 -12.13
N GLN A 41 -24.88 16.25 -11.95
CA GLN A 41 -25.13 15.21 -10.94
C GLN A 41 -24.31 13.94 -11.20
N ASP A 42 -24.22 13.50 -12.45
CA ASP A 42 -23.41 12.35 -12.85
C ASP A 42 -21.92 12.59 -12.56
N PHE A 43 -21.42 13.79 -12.87
CA PHE A 43 -20.05 14.19 -12.59
C PHE A 43 -19.76 14.28 -11.09
N GLN A 44 -20.63 14.95 -10.32
CA GLN A 44 -20.50 15.07 -8.87
C GLN A 44 -20.56 13.72 -8.17
N SER A 45 -21.41 12.80 -8.61
CA SER A 45 -21.48 11.46 -8.03
C SER A 45 -20.21 10.66 -8.30
N GLN A 46 -19.65 10.71 -9.51
CA GLN A 46 -18.39 10.01 -9.84
C GLN A 46 -17.21 10.56 -9.04
N MET A 47 -17.09 11.89 -8.95
CA MET A 47 -16.09 12.52 -8.08
C MET A 47 -16.28 12.15 -6.61
N PHE A 48 -17.53 12.12 -6.16
CA PHE A 48 -17.87 11.82 -4.78
C PHE A 48 -17.36 10.42 -4.38
N TRP A 49 -17.72 9.41 -5.17
CA TRP A 49 -17.35 8.01 -4.93
C TRP A 49 -15.85 7.77 -5.03
N ARG A 50 -15.15 8.47 -5.94
CA ARG A 50 -13.69 8.40 -6.03
C ARG A 50 -13.05 8.90 -4.74
N ASP A 51 -13.31 10.14 -4.31
CA ASP A 51 -12.56 10.65 -3.16
C ASP A 51 -12.97 9.97 -1.85
N VAL A 52 -14.21 9.45 -1.73
CA VAL A 52 -14.60 8.62 -0.58
C VAL A 52 -13.78 7.33 -0.53
N SER A 53 -13.57 6.68 -1.68
CA SER A 53 -12.77 5.46 -1.76
C SER A 53 -11.29 5.75 -1.44
N GLU A 54 -10.75 6.87 -1.92
CA GLU A 54 -9.37 7.29 -1.63
C GLU A 54 -9.16 7.63 -0.15
N ILE A 55 -10.05 8.43 0.45
CA ILE A 55 -10.00 8.79 1.87
C ILE A 55 -10.18 7.55 2.75
N GLY A 56 -11.15 6.70 2.44
CA GLY A 56 -11.41 5.46 3.17
C GLY A 56 -10.21 4.51 3.13
N LEU A 57 -9.58 4.37 1.96
CA LEU A 57 -8.37 3.57 1.81
C LEU A 57 -7.22 4.15 2.65
N ALA A 58 -6.98 5.47 2.60
CA ALA A 58 -5.92 6.09 3.38
C ALA A 58 -6.10 5.90 4.90
N ILE A 59 -7.32 6.07 5.41
CA ILE A 59 -7.65 5.86 6.84
C ILE A 59 -7.40 4.41 7.25
N LEU A 60 -7.80 3.44 6.43
CA LEU A 60 -7.58 2.03 6.69
C LEU A 60 -6.08 1.65 6.60
N MET A 61 -5.35 2.27 5.67
CA MET A 61 -3.94 1.98 5.47
C MET A 61 -3.07 2.44 6.63
N ILE A 62 -3.34 3.58 7.27
CA ILE A 62 -2.54 4.10 8.39
C ILE A 62 -2.27 3.05 9.50
N PRO A 63 -3.27 2.43 10.14
CA PRO A 63 -3.02 1.44 11.19
C PRO A 63 -2.32 0.18 10.64
N GLY A 64 -2.67 -0.28 9.43
CA GLY A 64 -2.01 -1.41 8.79
C GLY A 64 -0.53 -1.14 8.52
N TRP A 65 -0.18 0.08 8.10
CA TRP A 65 1.19 0.50 7.83
C TRP A 65 2.05 0.58 9.08
N ILE A 66 1.46 1.02 10.20
CA ILE A 66 2.12 1.06 11.52
C ILE A 66 2.36 -0.36 12.02
N VAL A 67 1.34 -1.23 11.99
CA VAL A 67 1.48 -2.64 12.39
C VAL A 67 2.55 -3.33 11.54
N LEU A 68 2.55 -3.13 10.23
CA LEU A 68 3.58 -3.68 9.34
C LEU A 68 4.98 -3.16 9.70
N GLY A 69 5.13 -1.86 9.97
CA GLY A 69 6.40 -1.27 10.38
C GLY A 69 6.95 -1.86 11.67
N ILE A 70 6.10 -2.07 12.67
CA ILE A 70 6.48 -2.64 13.97
C ILE A 70 6.81 -4.13 13.82
N THR A 71 5.95 -4.89 13.15
CA THR A 71 6.10 -6.35 13.00
C THR A 71 7.32 -6.75 12.17
N ALA A 72 7.67 -5.94 11.17
CA ALA A 72 8.85 -6.18 10.33
C ALA A 72 10.09 -5.37 10.77
N SER A 73 10.05 -4.70 11.92
CA SER A 73 11.16 -3.88 12.45
C SER A 73 11.74 -2.90 11.41
N LEU A 74 10.85 -2.24 10.65
CA LEU A 74 11.26 -1.36 9.55
C LEU A 74 11.91 -0.07 10.06
N PRO A 75 12.82 0.52 9.27
CA PRO A 75 13.49 1.76 9.64
C PRO A 75 12.50 2.91 9.83
N TRP A 76 12.91 3.92 10.62
CA TRP A 76 12.06 5.07 10.93
C TRP A 76 11.54 5.82 9.69
N THR A 77 12.28 5.81 8.57
CA THR A 77 11.84 6.41 7.28
C THR A 77 10.56 5.79 6.74
N TRP A 78 10.25 4.53 7.08
CA TRP A 78 8.97 3.90 6.74
C TRP A 78 7.77 4.73 7.24
N TYR A 79 7.88 5.27 8.46
CA TYR A 79 6.81 6.02 9.11
C TYR A 79 6.64 7.44 8.55
N LEU A 80 7.54 7.93 7.68
CA LEU A 80 7.34 9.20 6.97
C LEU A 80 6.13 9.18 6.03
N SER A 81 5.69 8.00 5.62
CA SER A 81 4.46 7.82 4.85
C SER A 81 3.18 8.15 5.64
N VAL A 82 3.20 8.07 6.98
CA VAL A 82 2.04 8.35 7.83
C VAL A 82 1.63 9.83 7.74
N PRO A 83 2.54 10.82 7.94
CA PRO A 83 2.24 12.22 7.64
C PRO A 83 1.72 12.46 6.23
N VAL A 84 2.19 11.72 5.23
CA VAL A 84 1.71 11.83 3.85
C VAL A 84 0.24 11.38 3.72
N PHE A 85 -0.13 10.27 4.35
CA PHE A 85 -1.53 9.83 4.37
C PHE A 85 -2.43 10.83 5.11
N VAL A 86 -1.96 11.37 6.24
CA VAL A 86 -2.69 12.41 6.99
C VAL A 86 -2.84 13.69 6.16
N TRP A 87 -1.76 14.13 5.49
CA TRP A 87 -1.78 15.26 4.57
C TRP A 87 -2.79 15.05 3.45
N TRP A 88 -2.80 13.86 2.84
CA TRP A 88 -3.71 13.55 1.74
C TRP A 88 -5.18 13.60 2.18
N VAL A 89 -5.51 12.98 3.32
CA VAL A 89 -6.86 13.04 3.91
C VAL A 89 -7.23 14.49 4.24
N GLY A 90 -6.34 15.23 4.90
CA GLY A 90 -6.57 16.61 5.29
C GLY A 90 -6.76 17.55 4.10
N PHE A 91 -5.93 17.40 3.07
CA PHE A 91 -6.00 18.17 1.84
C PHE A 91 -7.31 17.91 1.09
N MET A 92 -7.74 16.65 0.96
CA MET A 92 -9.01 16.31 0.31
C MET A 92 -10.23 16.84 1.09
N LEU A 93 -10.21 16.74 2.42
CA LEU A 93 -11.27 17.31 3.27
C LEU A 93 -11.32 18.84 3.18
N TYR A 94 -10.17 19.50 3.24
CA TYR A 94 -10.06 20.95 3.08
C TYR A 94 -10.53 21.40 1.69
N TYR A 95 -10.10 20.71 0.64
CA TYR A 95 -10.51 20.98 -0.74
C TYR A 95 -12.02 20.86 -0.88
N ARG A 96 -12.64 19.78 -0.38
CA ARG A 96 -14.10 19.61 -0.41
C ARG A 96 -14.84 20.65 0.42
N TRP A 97 -14.29 21.04 1.57
CA TRP A 97 -14.89 22.10 2.38
C TRP A 97 -14.86 23.45 1.65
N ARG A 98 -13.76 23.76 0.96
CA ARG A 98 -13.61 24.97 0.14
C ARG A 98 -14.49 24.94 -1.12
N LEU A 99 -14.71 23.76 -1.71
CA LEU A 99 -15.59 23.55 -2.86
C LEU A 99 -17.06 23.35 -2.50
N LYS A 100 -17.48 23.54 -1.25
CA LYS A 100 -18.91 23.70 -0.92
C LYS A 100 -19.39 25.01 -1.56
N LEU A 101 -19.61 25.00 -2.87
CA LEU A 101 -20.42 26.01 -3.50
C LEU A 101 -21.89 25.76 -3.07
N PRO A 102 -22.69 26.82 -2.89
CA PRO A 102 -24.10 26.69 -2.54
C PRO A 102 -24.80 25.78 -3.55
N GLU A 103 -25.59 24.82 -3.06
CA GLU A 103 -26.47 24.03 -3.92
C GLU A 103 -27.29 24.99 -4.79
N SER A 104 -27.22 24.83 -6.11
CA SER A 104 -28.06 25.63 -7.00
C SER A 104 -29.50 25.35 -6.66
N GLN A 105 -30.25 26.40 -6.33
CA GLN A 105 -31.68 26.25 -6.09
C GLN A 105 -32.37 25.89 -7.41
N PRO A 106 -33.49 25.16 -7.38
CA PRO A 106 -34.24 24.79 -8.58
C PRO A 106 -34.62 25.98 -9.47
N ASP A 107 -34.68 27.18 -8.90
CA ASP A 107 -35.01 28.45 -9.56
C ASP A 107 -33.79 29.23 -10.10
N ASP A 108 -32.56 28.75 -9.91
CA ASP A 108 -31.35 29.44 -10.40
C ASP A 108 -31.35 29.54 -11.92
N SER A 109 -31.08 30.73 -12.45
CA SER A 109 -31.02 30.99 -13.89
C SER A 109 -30.03 30.03 -14.60
N LEU A 110 -30.33 29.64 -15.84
CA LEU A 110 -29.45 28.75 -16.64
C LEU A 110 -28.00 29.28 -16.69
N ARG A 111 -27.86 30.60 -16.78
CA ARG A 111 -26.56 31.30 -16.73
C ARG A 111 -25.79 31.02 -15.44
N GLN A 112 -26.42 31.15 -14.27
CA GLN A 112 -25.77 30.85 -12.98
C GLN A 112 -25.36 29.37 -12.89
N CYS A 113 -26.17 28.46 -13.45
CA CYS A 113 -25.85 27.04 -13.48
C CYS A 113 -24.59 26.74 -14.33
N VAL A 114 -24.47 27.38 -15.50
CA VAL A 114 -23.30 27.26 -16.39
C VAL A 114 -22.06 27.90 -15.78
N GLU A 115 -22.18 29.11 -15.21
CA GLU A 115 -21.09 29.80 -14.49
C GLU A 115 -20.53 28.92 -13.36
N HIS A 116 -21.42 28.30 -12.58
CA HIS A 116 -21.06 27.40 -11.50
C HIS A 116 -20.37 26.12 -12.00
N SER A 117 -20.92 25.49 -13.05
CA SER A 117 -20.33 24.27 -13.64
C SER A 117 -18.94 24.55 -14.22
N LEU A 118 -18.75 25.71 -14.83
CA LEU A 118 -17.45 26.16 -15.35
C LEU A 118 -16.44 26.33 -14.21
N ALA A 119 -16.82 26.98 -13.11
CA ALA A 119 -15.94 27.17 -11.95
C ALA A 119 -15.51 25.83 -11.32
N GLU A 120 -16.41 24.85 -11.24
CA GLU A 120 -16.09 23.48 -10.80
C GLU A 120 -15.06 22.81 -11.73
N HIS A 121 -15.26 22.91 -13.05
CA HIS A 121 -14.34 22.34 -14.05
C HIS A 121 -12.97 23.00 -14.04
N GLU A 122 -12.90 24.33 -13.89
CA GLU A 122 -11.63 25.05 -13.80
C GLU A 122 -10.84 24.66 -12.54
N HIS A 123 -11.52 24.51 -11.40
CA HIS A 123 -10.90 24.01 -10.17
C HIS A 123 -10.38 22.57 -10.32
N GLN A 124 -11.12 21.70 -10.99
CA GLN A 124 -10.69 20.34 -11.29
C GLN A 124 -9.45 20.30 -12.20
N ILE A 125 -9.45 21.11 -13.26
CA ILE A 125 -8.30 21.24 -14.16
C ILE A 125 -7.08 21.73 -13.38
N TRP A 126 -7.25 22.73 -12.50
CA TRP A 126 -6.16 23.21 -11.65
C TRP A 126 -5.62 22.10 -10.75
N LEU A 127 -6.51 21.34 -10.11
CA LEU A 127 -6.14 20.25 -9.21
C LEU A 127 -5.32 19.19 -9.96
N LEU A 128 -5.80 18.74 -11.12
CA LEU A 128 -5.13 17.69 -11.91
C LEU A 128 -3.84 18.20 -12.57
N ARG A 129 -3.76 19.45 -13.00
CA ARG A 129 -2.51 20.06 -13.49
C ARG A 129 -1.46 20.16 -12.40
N ASN A 130 -1.88 20.37 -11.15
CA ASN A 130 -0.98 20.46 -9.99
C ASN A 130 -0.82 19.13 -9.23
N VAL A 131 -1.27 18.00 -9.81
CA VAL A 131 -1.21 16.65 -9.19
C VAL A 131 0.20 16.27 -8.73
N VAL A 132 1.24 16.79 -9.39
CA VAL A 132 2.62 16.56 -8.97
C VAL A 132 2.84 17.04 -7.53
N TRP A 133 2.38 18.23 -7.18
CA TRP A 133 2.73 18.89 -5.92
C TRP A 133 1.96 18.37 -4.72
N TRP A 134 0.66 18.18 -4.86
CA TRP A 134 -0.19 17.80 -3.72
C TRP A 134 -0.33 16.29 -3.55
N TYR A 135 -0.15 15.51 -4.63
CA TYR A 135 -0.41 14.07 -4.64
C TYR A 135 0.85 13.21 -4.83
N LEU A 136 1.65 13.49 -5.86
CA LEU A 136 2.75 12.60 -6.26
C LEU A 136 4.07 12.88 -5.52
N LEU A 137 4.44 14.14 -5.34
CA LEU A 137 5.73 14.48 -4.74
C LEU A 137 5.88 13.97 -3.29
N PRO A 138 4.90 14.16 -2.38
CA PRO A 138 5.07 13.73 -0.99
C PRO A 138 5.35 12.22 -0.83
N PRO A 139 4.55 11.29 -1.39
CA PRO A 139 4.84 9.87 -1.24
C PRO A 139 6.10 9.45 -2.00
N MET A 140 6.43 10.06 -3.14
CA MET A 140 7.67 9.79 -3.87
C MET A 140 8.90 10.06 -2.99
N VAL A 141 8.95 11.21 -2.32
CA VAL A 141 10.07 11.57 -1.43
C VAL A 141 10.21 10.57 -0.28
N THR A 142 9.09 10.17 0.34
CA THR A 142 9.13 9.18 1.44
C THR A 142 9.61 7.80 0.98
N CYS A 143 9.17 7.33 -0.19
CA CYS A 143 9.61 6.07 -0.78
C CYS A 143 11.12 6.09 -1.10
N LEU A 144 11.62 7.19 -1.70
CA LEU A 144 13.03 7.32 -2.02
C LEU A 144 13.90 7.39 -0.76
N ALA A 145 13.45 8.10 0.28
CA ALA A 145 14.14 8.14 1.58
C ALA A 145 14.23 6.76 2.23
N PHE A 146 13.13 5.99 2.19
CA PHE A 146 13.10 4.61 2.68
C PHE A 146 14.09 3.72 1.90
N PHE A 147 14.07 3.75 0.56
CA PHE A 147 15.01 2.97 -0.25
C PHE A 147 16.46 3.38 -0.02
N ALA A 148 16.75 4.68 0.12
CA ALA A 148 18.08 5.15 0.43
C ALA A 148 18.57 4.59 1.78
N GLN A 149 17.74 4.65 2.82
CA GLN A 149 18.11 4.10 4.12
C GLN A 149 18.31 2.58 4.06
N VAL A 150 17.39 1.85 3.43
CA VAL A 150 17.47 0.38 3.33
C VAL A 150 18.69 -0.09 2.53
N ILE A 151 19.16 0.67 1.54
CA ILE A 151 20.27 0.25 0.68
C ILE A 151 21.62 0.70 1.24
N PHE A 152 21.68 1.91 1.82
CA PHE A 152 22.94 2.51 2.25
C PHE A 152 23.22 2.38 3.75
N ALA A 153 22.18 2.25 4.60
CA ALA A 153 22.38 2.10 6.04
C ALA A 153 22.46 0.64 6.50
N THR A 154 22.29 -0.34 5.60
CA THR A 154 22.48 -1.75 5.94
C THR A 154 23.96 -2.13 5.92
N ASP A 155 24.42 -2.75 7.00
CA ASP A 155 25.77 -3.34 7.11
C ASP A 155 25.94 -4.61 6.27
N VAL A 156 24.91 -5.04 5.55
CA VAL A 156 24.93 -6.21 4.68
C VAL A 156 25.52 -5.84 3.32
N PRO A 157 26.63 -6.47 2.92
CA PRO A 157 27.16 -6.30 1.57
C PRO A 157 26.26 -7.03 0.55
N LEU A 158 25.93 -6.36 -0.54
CA LEU A 158 25.15 -6.90 -1.66
C LEU A 158 25.97 -7.86 -2.52
N VAL A 159 27.28 -7.67 -2.52
CA VAL A 159 28.29 -8.44 -3.27
C VAL A 159 29.35 -8.90 -2.25
N PRO A 160 30.03 -10.05 -2.41
CA PRO A 160 31.04 -10.51 -1.45
C PRO A 160 32.00 -9.40 -1.00
N PRO A 161 32.27 -9.29 0.32
CA PRO A 161 32.93 -8.13 0.89
C PRO A 161 34.34 -7.92 0.30
N GLY A 162 34.57 -6.75 -0.29
CA GLY A 162 35.88 -6.35 -0.83
C GLY A 162 35.82 -5.19 -1.83
N GLY A 163 35.93 -3.94 -1.34
CA GLY A 163 36.24 -2.75 -2.15
C GLY A 163 35.05 -1.99 -2.77
N TRP A 164 35.32 -1.20 -3.82
CA TRP A 164 34.38 -0.29 -4.50
C TRP A 164 33.19 -0.98 -5.19
N SER A 165 33.23 -2.31 -5.36
CA SER A 165 32.20 -3.11 -6.03
C SER A 165 30.87 -3.13 -5.25
N ASP A 166 30.90 -3.20 -3.92
CA ASP A 166 29.69 -3.15 -3.09
C ASP A 166 29.02 -1.77 -3.17
N ILE A 167 29.82 -0.70 -3.10
CA ILE A 167 29.33 0.68 -3.23
C ILE A 167 28.67 0.86 -4.60
N LEU A 168 29.31 0.42 -5.69
CA LEU A 168 28.74 0.50 -7.03
C LEU A 168 27.44 -0.30 -7.14
N ALA A 169 27.38 -1.51 -6.55
CA ALA A 169 26.18 -2.33 -6.54
C ALA A 169 25.02 -1.65 -5.81
N ARG A 170 25.26 -1.03 -4.65
CA ARG A 170 24.26 -0.22 -3.91
C ARG A 170 23.70 0.90 -4.77
N TRP A 171 24.57 1.66 -5.44
CA TRP A 171 24.17 2.73 -6.35
C TRP A 171 23.34 2.22 -7.53
N LEU A 172 23.72 1.10 -8.14
CA LEU A 172 22.96 0.50 -9.24
C LEU A 172 21.57 0.07 -8.79
N VAL A 173 21.46 -0.61 -7.65
CA VAL A 173 20.17 -1.07 -7.10
C VAL A 173 19.29 0.13 -6.73
N PHE A 174 19.84 1.13 -6.04
CA PHE A 174 19.10 2.34 -5.69
C PHE A 174 18.63 3.10 -6.93
N SER A 175 19.49 3.24 -7.93
CA SER A 175 19.15 3.93 -9.20
C SER A 175 18.05 3.20 -9.94
N TRP A 176 18.12 1.87 -10.01
CA TRP A 176 17.09 1.04 -10.64
C TRP A 176 15.73 1.18 -9.95
N LEU A 177 15.69 1.05 -8.61
CA LEU A 177 14.45 1.20 -7.84
C LEU A 177 13.89 2.62 -7.92
N SER A 178 14.75 3.64 -7.91
CA SER A 178 14.34 5.04 -8.05
C SER A 178 13.75 5.31 -9.43
N LEU A 179 14.40 4.83 -10.50
CA LEU A 179 13.90 4.95 -11.87
C LEU A 179 12.56 4.25 -12.05
N PHE A 180 12.38 3.09 -11.42
CA PHE A 180 11.12 2.37 -11.39
C PHE A 180 10.00 3.16 -10.72
N VAL A 181 10.24 3.74 -9.53
CA VAL A 181 9.27 4.61 -8.84
C VAL A 181 8.93 5.83 -9.71
N ILE A 182 9.95 6.50 -10.26
CA ILE A 182 9.76 7.66 -11.16
C ILE A 182 8.89 7.28 -12.36
N ALA A 183 9.11 6.11 -12.96
CA ALA A 183 8.33 5.64 -14.10
C ALA A 183 6.85 5.41 -13.75
N ILE A 184 6.56 4.80 -12.59
CA ILE A 184 5.19 4.64 -12.09
C ILE A 184 4.53 6.00 -11.87
N TYR A 185 5.23 6.93 -11.24
CA TYR A 185 4.69 8.25 -10.91
C TYR A 185 4.47 9.10 -12.16
N TYR A 186 5.38 9.02 -13.13
CA TYR A 186 5.21 9.63 -14.44
C TYR A 186 4.02 9.05 -15.19
N PHE A 187 3.81 7.73 -15.12
CA PHE A 187 2.65 7.08 -15.73
C PHE A 187 1.33 7.57 -15.11
N VAL A 188 1.26 7.66 -13.77
CA VAL A 188 0.09 8.22 -13.08
C VAL A 188 -0.14 9.67 -13.47
N TYR A 189 0.93 10.49 -13.52
CA TYR A 189 0.85 11.87 -14.02
C TYR A 189 0.30 11.94 -15.45
N ALA A 190 0.80 11.10 -16.35
CA ALA A 190 0.38 11.06 -17.75
C ALA A 190 -1.11 10.69 -17.90
N ILE A 191 -1.62 9.74 -17.11
CA ILE A 191 -3.06 9.42 -17.08
C ILE A 191 -3.88 10.64 -16.65
N ASN A 192 -3.46 11.32 -15.58
CA ASN A 192 -4.17 12.50 -15.07
C ASN A 192 -4.17 13.65 -16.10
N GLN A 193 -3.03 13.93 -16.75
CA GLN A 193 -2.97 14.95 -17.80
C GLN A 193 -3.73 14.56 -19.06
N HIS A 194 -3.76 13.27 -19.40
CA HIS A 194 -4.57 12.80 -20.51
C HIS A 194 -6.06 13.02 -20.23
N ALA A 195 -6.54 12.74 -19.02
CA ALA A 195 -7.92 13.04 -18.62
C ALA A 195 -8.24 14.54 -18.72
N VAL A 196 -7.32 15.42 -18.29
CA VAL A 196 -7.48 16.88 -18.45
C VAL A 196 -7.69 17.26 -19.91
N ARG A 197 -6.80 16.80 -20.81
CA ARG A 197 -6.84 17.17 -22.23
C ARG A 197 -8.01 16.56 -23.00
N SER A 198 -8.39 15.33 -22.66
CA SER A 198 -9.41 14.58 -23.41
C SER A 198 -10.83 14.79 -22.91
N GLN A 199 -11.02 15.08 -21.61
CA GLN A 199 -12.35 15.16 -21.01
C GLN A 199 -12.65 16.56 -20.49
N LEU A 200 -11.75 17.17 -19.72
CA LEU A 200 -12.06 18.41 -19.01
C LEU A 200 -11.89 19.67 -19.88
N GLU A 201 -10.83 19.74 -20.70
CA GLU A 201 -10.57 20.89 -21.56
C GLU A 201 -11.66 21.11 -22.63
N PRO A 202 -12.13 20.07 -23.37
CA PRO A 202 -13.23 20.24 -24.32
C PRO A 202 -14.52 20.70 -23.63
N ARG A 203 -14.87 20.11 -22.48
CA ARG A 203 -16.06 20.49 -21.72
C ARG A 203 -16.00 21.93 -21.20
N ARG A 204 -14.82 22.39 -20.76
CA ARG A 204 -14.61 23.80 -20.41
C ARG A 204 -14.90 24.72 -21.60
N GLN A 205 -14.47 24.35 -22.81
CA GLN A 205 -14.72 25.14 -24.02
C GLN A 205 -16.21 25.17 -24.38
N GLU A 206 -16.91 24.05 -24.27
CA GLU A 206 -18.37 23.97 -24.49
C GLU A 206 -19.13 24.86 -23.50
N LEU A 207 -18.80 24.80 -22.20
CA LEU A 207 -19.43 25.63 -21.17
C LEU A 207 -19.14 27.12 -21.38
N LEU A 208 -17.92 27.49 -21.81
CA LEU A 208 -17.59 28.87 -22.16
C LEU A 208 -18.40 29.35 -23.38
N ALA A 209 -18.52 28.54 -24.43
CA ALA A 209 -19.30 28.87 -25.61
C ALA A 209 -20.79 29.08 -25.27
N LEU A 210 -21.36 28.20 -24.43
CA LEU A 210 -22.72 28.37 -23.92
C LEU A 210 -22.88 29.65 -23.10
N LEU A 211 -21.93 29.94 -22.21
CA LEU A 211 -21.96 31.16 -21.39
C LEU A 211 -21.91 32.43 -22.26
N THR A 212 -21.07 32.44 -23.30
CA THR A 212 -21.01 33.55 -24.26
C THR A 212 -22.33 33.71 -25.02
N SER A 213 -22.94 32.62 -25.50
CA SER A 213 -24.24 32.69 -26.18
C SER A 213 -25.35 33.25 -25.29
N LEU A 214 -25.38 32.86 -24.01
CA LEU A 214 -26.36 33.37 -23.03
C LEU A 214 -26.11 34.85 -22.68
N GLN A 215 -24.87 35.32 -22.77
CA GLN A 215 -24.55 36.75 -22.58
C GLN A 215 -24.98 37.59 -23.79
N GLU A 216 -24.75 37.11 -25.01
CA GLU A 216 -25.14 37.80 -26.24
C GLU A 216 -26.67 37.91 -26.39
N GLU A 217 -27.41 36.86 -26.03
CA GLU A 217 -28.88 36.87 -26.04
C GLU A 217 -29.48 37.83 -25.00
N SER A 218 -28.82 38.01 -23.85
CA SER A 218 -29.23 39.06 -22.90
C SER A 218 -29.00 40.49 -23.43
N ALA A 219 -28.20 40.64 -24.49
CA ALA A 219 -27.88 41.92 -25.13
C ALA A 219 -28.58 42.14 -26.49
N SER A 220 -29.27 41.13 -27.05
CA SER A 220 -30.00 41.21 -28.32
C SER A 220 -31.23 40.31 -28.28
N GLU A 221 -32.42 40.86 -28.57
CA GLU A 221 -33.72 40.14 -28.65
C GLU A 221 -33.84 39.20 -29.87
N VAL A 222 -32.76 38.51 -30.26
CA VAL A 222 -32.75 37.60 -31.41
C VAL A 222 -32.63 36.15 -30.92
N PRO A 223 -33.50 35.22 -31.35
CA PRO A 223 -33.47 33.83 -30.88
C PRO A 223 -32.19 33.15 -31.35
N GLY A 224 -31.33 32.74 -30.41
CA GLY A 224 -30.07 32.06 -30.69
C GLY A 224 -30.24 30.54 -30.84
N GLU A 225 -29.71 29.98 -31.92
CA GLU A 225 -29.49 28.53 -32.07
C GLU A 225 -28.34 28.13 -31.14
N TYR A 226 -28.63 27.46 -30.03
CA TYR A 226 -27.60 27.07 -29.07
C TYR A 226 -26.69 25.98 -29.66
N PRO A 227 -25.36 26.05 -29.45
CA PRO A 227 -24.50 24.95 -29.83
C PRO A 227 -24.95 23.70 -29.08
N ILE A 228 -25.42 22.70 -29.83
CA ILE A 228 -25.84 21.41 -29.27
C ILE A 228 -24.70 20.92 -28.39
N LEU A 229 -24.96 20.78 -27.08
CA LEU A 229 -24.11 20.03 -26.17
C LEU A 229 -24.02 18.62 -26.75
N THR A 230 -23.04 18.37 -27.61
CA THR A 230 -22.77 17.01 -28.03
C THR A 230 -22.49 16.25 -26.74
N SER A 231 -23.42 15.35 -26.40
CA SER A 231 -23.20 14.36 -25.35
C SER A 231 -21.94 13.66 -25.79
N GLY A 232 -20.81 14.07 -25.21
CA GLY A 232 -19.49 13.73 -25.70
C GLY A 232 -19.50 12.26 -25.97
N VAL A 233 -19.16 11.88 -27.21
CA VAL A 233 -18.83 10.50 -27.51
C VAL A 233 -17.73 10.19 -26.52
N TYR A 234 -18.11 9.59 -25.39
CA TYR A 234 -17.19 9.08 -24.41
C TYR A 234 -16.33 8.14 -25.23
N GLN A 235 -15.13 8.59 -25.60
CA GLN A 235 -14.13 7.69 -26.13
C GLN A 235 -13.84 6.76 -24.98
N ALA A 236 -14.62 5.69 -24.91
CA ALA A 236 -14.44 4.59 -23.99
C ALA A 236 -13.00 4.15 -24.25
N CYS A 237 -12.10 4.55 -23.35
CA CYS A 237 -10.72 4.14 -23.38
C CYS A 237 -10.78 2.63 -23.57
N SER A 238 -10.27 2.15 -24.72
CA SER A 238 -10.46 0.77 -25.14
C SER A 238 -10.26 -0.14 -23.94
N ARG A 239 -11.31 -0.89 -23.57
CA ARG A 239 -11.32 -1.75 -22.37
C ARG A 239 -10.06 -2.62 -22.31
N ARG A 240 -9.50 -2.97 -23.47
CA ARG A 240 -8.22 -3.69 -23.63
C ARG A 240 -6.99 -2.88 -23.19
N ARG A 241 -6.91 -1.58 -23.49
CA ARG A 241 -5.80 -0.70 -23.05
C ARG A 241 -5.84 -0.45 -21.55
N VAL A 242 -7.04 -0.28 -20.97
CA VAL A 242 -7.20 -0.13 -19.51
C VAL A 242 -6.84 -1.42 -18.79
N VAL A 243 -7.30 -2.57 -19.29
CA VAL A 243 -6.94 -3.89 -18.73
C VAL A 243 -5.44 -4.15 -18.87
N PHE A 244 -4.82 -3.81 -20.01
CA PHE A 244 -3.38 -3.97 -20.19
C PHE A 244 -2.57 -3.08 -19.23
N ALA A 245 -2.97 -1.82 -19.08
CA ALA A 245 -2.37 -0.91 -18.09
C ALA A 245 -2.55 -1.41 -16.65
N ALA A 246 -3.72 -1.96 -16.32
CA ALA A 246 -4.00 -2.53 -15.01
C ALA A 246 -3.14 -3.79 -14.74
N ILE A 247 -3.03 -4.70 -15.71
CA ILE A 247 -2.19 -5.91 -15.61
C ILE A 247 -0.71 -5.52 -15.48
N LEU A 248 -0.25 -4.55 -16.27
CA LEU A 248 1.12 -4.04 -16.17
C LEU A 248 1.38 -3.42 -14.80
N GLY A 249 0.45 -2.59 -14.30
CA GLY A 249 0.51 -2.02 -12.95
C GLY A 249 0.49 -3.09 -11.85
N LEU A 250 -0.30 -4.15 -11.99
CA LEU A 250 -0.37 -5.26 -11.04
C LEU A 250 0.93 -6.08 -11.03
N GLY A 251 1.53 -6.33 -12.20
CA GLY A 251 2.82 -7.01 -12.32
C GLY A 251 3.96 -6.20 -11.70
N ILE A 252 3.93 -4.88 -11.90
CA ILE A 252 4.86 -3.91 -11.30
C ILE A 252 4.69 -3.89 -9.77
N LEU A 253 3.47 -3.83 -9.25
CA LEU A 253 3.17 -3.91 -7.82
C LEU A 253 3.61 -5.25 -7.20
N ALA A 254 3.34 -6.36 -7.89
CA ALA A 254 3.77 -7.69 -7.45
C ALA A 254 5.30 -7.78 -7.40
N PHE A 255 6.01 -7.23 -8.39
CA PHE A 255 7.47 -7.21 -8.39
C PHE A 255 8.05 -6.32 -7.28
N GLY A 256 7.44 -5.16 -7.03
CA GLY A 256 7.79 -4.29 -5.91
C GLY A 256 7.54 -4.97 -4.55
N LEU A 257 6.40 -5.62 -4.39
CA LEU A 257 6.05 -6.37 -3.17
C LEU A 257 6.99 -7.56 -2.96
N VAL A 258 7.30 -8.32 -4.00
CA VAL A 258 8.28 -9.42 -3.93
C VAL A 258 9.67 -8.89 -3.58
N SER A 259 10.06 -7.72 -4.10
CA SER A 259 11.34 -7.09 -3.74
C SER A 259 11.37 -6.63 -2.29
N ILE A 260 10.28 -6.03 -1.78
CA ILE A 260 10.13 -5.63 -0.38
C ILE A 260 10.10 -6.86 0.54
N LEU A 261 9.37 -7.90 0.19
CA LEU A 261 9.31 -9.16 0.94
C LEU A 261 10.65 -9.89 0.91
N TYR A 262 11.38 -9.85 -0.20
CA TYR A 262 12.73 -10.40 -0.30
C TYR A 262 13.70 -9.63 0.60
N VAL A 263 13.63 -8.30 0.60
CA VAL A 263 14.42 -7.47 1.53
C VAL A 263 14.02 -7.74 2.99
N GLY A 264 12.73 -7.80 3.30
CA GLY A 264 12.23 -8.13 4.65
C GLY A 264 12.67 -9.53 5.12
N TYR A 265 12.59 -10.53 4.24
CA TYR A 265 13.12 -11.88 4.50
C TYR A 265 14.64 -11.88 4.74
N ARG A 266 15.38 -11.01 4.04
CA ARG A 266 16.83 -10.84 4.23
C ARG A 266 17.16 -10.12 5.54
N LEU A 267 16.34 -9.15 5.95
CA LEU A 267 16.48 -8.44 7.23
C LEU A 267 16.11 -9.34 8.43
N ASP A 268 15.07 -10.16 8.33
CA ASP A 268 14.71 -11.18 9.34
C ASP A 268 15.81 -12.24 9.49
N GLN A 269 16.45 -12.65 8.38
CA GLN A 269 17.66 -13.45 8.45
C GLN A 269 18.80 -12.73 9.19
N GLN A 270 18.93 -11.40 9.06
CA GLN A 270 20.02 -10.63 9.66
C GLN A 270 19.89 -10.48 11.19
N ASP A 271 18.71 -10.23 11.75
CA ASP A 271 18.49 -10.21 13.21
C ASP A 271 18.83 -11.59 13.83
N SER A 272 18.55 -12.67 13.08
CA SER A 272 18.96 -14.02 13.47
C SER A 272 20.46 -14.29 13.29
N LEU A 273 21.21 -13.48 12.55
CA LEU A 273 22.66 -13.61 12.30
C LEU A 273 23.52 -12.69 13.18
N GLU A 274 23.04 -11.50 13.55
CA GLU A 274 23.72 -10.62 14.51
C GLU A 274 23.65 -11.21 15.92
N ARG A 275 22.50 -11.74 16.36
CA ARG A 275 22.42 -12.52 17.61
C ARG A 275 23.32 -13.76 17.63
N ARG A 276 23.67 -14.32 16.46
CA ARG A 276 24.61 -15.45 16.32
C ARG A 276 26.08 -15.07 16.45
N ARG A 277 26.43 -13.77 16.44
CA ARG A 277 27.84 -13.33 16.60
C ARG A 277 28.27 -13.23 18.06
N ASP A 278 27.34 -13.08 19.00
CA ASP A 278 27.67 -12.87 20.42
C ASP A 278 27.85 -14.18 21.20
N TYR A 279 27.25 -15.28 20.73
CA TYR A 279 27.30 -16.58 21.41
C TYR A 279 27.75 -17.71 20.48
N PRO A 280 28.63 -18.61 20.96
CA PRO A 280 29.10 -19.73 20.15
C PRO A 280 27.97 -20.75 19.96
N LEU A 281 27.82 -21.20 18.72
CA LEU A 281 26.74 -22.08 18.29
C LEU A 281 27.08 -23.55 18.55
N LEU A 282 27.00 -23.97 19.81
CA LEU A 282 27.41 -25.29 20.26
C LEU A 282 26.28 -26.02 21.00
N SER A 283 26.33 -27.35 20.97
CA SER A 283 25.41 -28.20 21.75
C SER A 283 26.14 -29.42 22.32
N PRO A 284 25.84 -29.85 23.57
CA PRO A 284 26.38 -31.07 24.14
C PRO A 284 25.64 -32.33 23.67
N PHE A 285 24.47 -32.18 23.04
CA PHE A 285 23.58 -33.28 22.67
C PHE A 285 23.76 -33.69 21.21
N GLU A 286 23.70 -34.99 20.92
CA GLU A 286 23.69 -35.51 19.54
C GLU A 286 22.30 -35.40 18.91
N ALA A 287 21.26 -35.58 19.73
CA ALA A 287 19.86 -35.44 19.37
C ALA A 287 19.03 -35.02 20.59
N VAL A 288 17.88 -34.41 20.34
CA VAL A 288 16.90 -34.01 21.38
C VAL A 288 15.53 -34.49 20.91
N ARG A 289 14.65 -34.98 21.79
CA ARG A 289 13.25 -35.28 21.48
C ARG A 289 12.35 -34.85 22.63
N TRP A 290 11.05 -34.66 22.36
CA TRP A 290 10.12 -34.01 23.29
C TRP A 290 8.89 -34.86 23.65
N PRO A 291 9.05 -36.01 24.32
CA PRO A 291 7.90 -36.72 24.89
C PRO A 291 7.30 -35.91 26.03
N ASN A 292 5.98 -35.74 26.02
CA ASN A 292 5.22 -35.07 27.08
C ASN A 292 5.78 -33.69 27.47
N SER A 293 6.32 -32.93 26.52
CA SER A 293 6.90 -31.59 26.73
C SER A 293 8.15 -31.54 27.61
N HIS A 294 8.81 -32.69 27.85
CA HIS A 294 10.12 -32.78 28.50
C HIS A 294 11.20 -33.16 27.49
N PRO A 295 12.41 -32.57 27.58
CA PRO A 295 13.50 -32.89 26.68
C PRO A 295 14.16 -34.20 27.11
N GLU A 296 14.16 -35.17 26.20
CA GLU A 296 15.08 -36.29 26.25
C GLU A 296 16.23 -36.02 25.29
N VAL A 297 17.45 -36.28 25.73
CA VAL A 297 18.67 -35.94 25.01
C VAL A 297 19.51 -37.17 24.77
N GLN A 298 20.15 -37.25 23.60
CA GLN A 298 21.10 -38.30 23.26
C GLN A 298 22.52 -37.81 23.52
N VAL A 299 23.28 -38.56 24.31
CA VAL A 299 24.69 -38.28 24.63
C VAL A 299 25.47 -39.59 24.53
N ASN A 300 26.53 -39.62 23.72
CA ASN A 300 27.34 -40.81 23.47
C ASN A 300 26.50 -42.01 22.97
N GLY A 301 25.54 -41.75 22.08
CA GLY A 301 24.67 -42.78 21.50
C GLY A 301 23.51 -43.27 22.38
N GLU A 302 23.45 -42.91 23.66
CA GLU A 302 22.39 -43.33 24.60
C GLU A 302 21.39 -42.19 24.88
N TRP A 303 20.10 -42.54 25.02
CA TRP A 303 19.02 -41.59 25.32
C TRP A 303 18.78 -41.48 26.82
N PHE A 304 18.71 -40.24 27.30
CA PHE A 304 18.42 -39.94 28.69
C PHE A 304 17.34 -38.88 28.83
N ARG A 305 16.67 -38.87 29.98
CA ARG A 305 15.91 -37.69 30.42
C ARG A 305 16.87 -36.67 31.00
N LEU A 306 16.81 -35.43 30.52
CA LEU A 306 17.67 -34.37 31.05
C LEU A 306 17.12 -33.85 32.38
N ILE A 307 17.98 -33.80 33.41
CA ILE A 307 17.65 -33.28 34.73
C ILE A 307 18.21 -31.87 34.88
N SER A 308 19.51 -31.67 34.65
CA SER A 308 20.16 -30.36 34.74
C SER A 308 21.33 -30.21 33.77
N VAL A 309 21.70 -28.96 33.47
CA VAL A 309 22.88 -28.57 32.68
C VAL A 309 23.67 -27.56 33.48
N ASN A 310 24.93 -27.86 33.80
CA ASN A 310 25.82 -27.01 34.60
C ASN A 310 25.19 -26.56 35.94
N GLY A 311 24.40 -27.45 36.57
CA GLY A 311 23.71 -27.17 37.83
C GLY A 311 22.40 -26.40 37.69
N LEU A 312 22.04 -25.92 36.49
CA LEU A 312 20.72 -25.34 36.20
C LEU A 312 19.72 -26.44 35.87
N SER A 313 18.58 -26.46 36.56
CA SER A 313 17.57 -27.47 36.28
C SER A 313 16.96 -27.28 34.89
N THR A 314 16.57 -28.39 34.27
CA THR A 314 15.85 -28.37 33.00
C THR A 314 14.57 -27.56 33.12
N HIS A 315 13.88 -27.62 34.26
CA HIS A 315 12.67 -26.83 34.49
C HIS A 315 12.94 -25.32 34.37
N GLU A 316 13.94 -24.79 35.07
CA GLU A 316 14.30 -23.37 35.04
C GLU A 316 14.69 -22.92 33.62
N ILE A 317 15.47 -23.75 32.92
CA ILE A 317 15.87 -23.51 31.53
C ILE A 317 14.64 -23.41 30.62
N LEU A 318 13.69 -24.34 30.73
CA LEU A 318 12.50 -24.34 29.89
C LEU A 318 11.53 -23.22 30.24
N GLU A 319 11.38 -22.90 31.51
CA GLU A 319 10.55 -21.78 31.97
C GLU A 319 11.08 -20.46 31.43
N PHE A 320 12.38 -20.20 31.59
CA PHE A 320 13.05 -19.04 30.99
C PHE A 320 12.88 -19.01 29.47
N SER A 321 13.04 -20.16 28.80
CA SER A 321 12.87 -20.27 27.35
C SER A 321 11.46 -19.91 26.89
N ARG A 322 10.44 -20.41 27.59
CA ARG A 322 9.02 -20.14 27.27
C ARG A 322 8.68 -18.68 27.49
N HIS A 323 9.12 -18.12 28.61
CA HIS A 323 8.90 -16.71 28.93
C HIS A 323 9.57 -15.78 27.91
N THR A 324 10.80 -16.10 27.50
CA THR A 324 11.60 -15.24 26.64
C THR A 324 11.27 -15.38 25.15
N TYR A 325 10.95 -16.59 24.69
CA TYR A 325 10.86 -16.91 23.26
C TYR A 325 9.49 -17.41 22.79
N GLY A 326 8.49 -17.49 23.69
CA GLY A 326 7.13 -17.88 23.37
C GLY A 326 7.07 -19.19 22.57
N PRO A 327 6.45 -19.23 21.38
CA PRO A 327 6.29 -20.47 20.60
C PRO A 327 7.61 -21.07 20.10
N LEU A 328 8.72 -20.32 20.11
CA LEU A 328 10.03 -20.79 19.64
C LEU A 328 10.87 -21.45 20.74
N TRP A 329 10.34 -21.59 21.97
CA TRP A 329 11.11 -22.05 23.14
C TRP A 329 11.81 -23.40 22.96
N GLN A 330 11.16 -24.37 22.31
CA GLN A 330 11.76 -25.69 22.04
C GLN A 330 12.94 -25.56 21.08
N LYS A 331 12.77 -24.78 20.01
CA LYS A 331 13.81 -24.54 19.03
C LYS A 331 15.01 -23.84 19.65
N ARG A 332 14.79 -22.89 20.57
CA ARG A 332 15.88 -22.19 21.27
C ARG A 332 16.62 -23.10 22.23
N PHE A 333 15.92 -23.99 22.92
CA PHE A 333 16.56 -25.03 23.73
C PHE A 333 17.42 -25.98 22.88
N GLU A 334 16.90 -26.43 21.73
CA GLU A 334 17.58 -27.37 20.83
C GLU A 334 18.80 -26.76 20.13
N GLU A 335 18.64 -25.56 19.58
CA GLU A 335 19.65 -24.95 18.69
C GLU A 335 20.56 -23.95 19.41
N ASP A 336 20.08 -23.25 20.45
CA ASP A 336 20.74 -22.06 20.97
C ASP A 336 20.96 -22.16 22.50
N LEU A 337 21.31 -23.35 22.98
CA LEU A 337 21.49 -23.64 24.41
C LEU A 337 22.54 -22.72 25.07
N VAL A 338 23.65 -22.44 24.40
CA VAL A 338 24.70 -21.56 24.95
C VAL A 338 24.16 -20.14 25.18
N GLU A 339 23.42 -19.59 24.22
CA GLU A 339 22.79 -18.26 24.34
C GLU A 339 21.81 -18.26 25.52
N LEU A 340 20.99 -19.30 25.62
CA LEU A 340 20.00 -19.42 26.68
C LEU A 340 20.65 -19.45 28.06
N LEU A 341 21.66 -20.30 28.25
CA LEU A 341 22.41 -20.39 29.52
C LEU A 341 23.13 -19.07 29.85
N SER A 342 23.72 -18.43 28.84
CA SER A 342 24.42 -17.15 29.02
C SER A 342 23.47 -16.03 29.45
N ARG A 343 22.27 -15.94 28.85
CA ARG A 343 21.24 -14.96 29.24
C ARG A 343 20.65 -15.22 30.62
N MET A 344 20.67 -16.47 31.09
CA MET A 344 20.32 -16.81 32.47
C MET A 344 21.42 -16.46 33.48
N GLY A 345 22.58 -15.93 33.04
CA GLY A 345 23.71 -15.60 33.91
C GLY A 345 24.64 -16.79 34.19
N HIS A 346 24.48 -17.89 33.46
CA HIS A 346 25.25 -19.13 33.62
C HIS A 346 25.93 -19.56 32.30
N PRO A 347 26.82 -18.73 31.71
CA PRO A 347 27.52 -19.11 30.50
C PRO A 347 28.31 -20.42 30.72
N PRO A 348 28.29 -21.39 29.77
CA PRO A 348 29.14 -22.56 29.86
C PRO A 348 30.62 -22.11 29.88
N GLY A 349 31.37 -22.55 30.91
CA GLY A 349 32.68 -22.00 31.29
C GLY A 349 33.79 -22.08 30.24
N ASP A 350 34.85 -21.29 30.48
CA ASP A 350 35.96 -20.88 29.59
C ASP A 350 36.48 -21.88 28.55
N SER A 351 36.88 -21.33 27.39
CA SER A 351 37.68 -21.82 26.25
C SER A 351 37.41 -23.22 25.64
N GLN A 352 36.92 -24.19 26.41
CA GLN A 352 36.76 -25.59 26.01
C GLN A 352 35.30 -26.02 25.85
N TYR A 353 34.33 -25.19 26.28
CA TYR A 353 32.89 -25.42 26.10
C TYR A 353 32.45 -26.83 26.54
N LEU A 354 32.77 -27.18 27.78
CA LEU A 354 32.37 -28.44 28.41
C LEU A 354 31.12 -28.24 29.26
N ALA A 355 30.21 -29.20 29.21
CA ALA A 355 28.99 -29.20 30.02
C ALA A 355 29.00 -30.36 31.03
N THR A 356 28.54 -30.09 32.25
CA THR A 356 28.15 -31.12 33.21
C THR A 356 26.65 -31.36 33.06
N LEU A 357 26.27 -32.59 32.74
CA LEU A 357 24.87 -32.97 32.57
C LEU A 357 24.47 -33.93 33.69
N GLU A 358 23.38 -33.62 34.39
CA GLU A 358 22.69 -34.61 35.20
C GLU A 358 21.56 -35.20 34.36
N VAL A 359 21.56 -36.52 34.25
CA VAL A 359 20.67 -37.26 33.37
C VAL A 359 20.08 -38.45 34.11
N GLU A 360 18.87 -38.87 33.71
CA GLU A 360 18.20 -40.05 34.24
C GLU A 360 18.06 -41.08 33.10
N SER A 361 18.49 -42.32 33.36
CA SER A 361 18.34 -43.41 32.40
C SER A 361 16.86 -43.71 32.17
N LEU A 362 16.46 -43.83 30.91
CA LEU A 362 15.08 -44.19 30.55
C LEU A 362 14.75 -45.66 30.87
N THR A 363 15.76 -46.51 31.05
CA THR A 363 15.58 -47.95 31.30
C THR A 363 15.68 -48.29 32.78
N THR A 364 16.70 -47.78 33.47
CA THR A 364 16.96 -48.13 34.88
C THR A 364 16.42 -47.09 35.86
N MET A 365 15.98 -45.92 35.38
CA MET A 365 15.57 -44.77 36.21
C MET A 365 16.67 -44.28 37.17
N GLU A 366 17.92 -44.71 36.95
CA GLU A 366 19.06 -44.29 37.73
C GLU A 366 19.56 -42.93 37.25
N ARG A 367 19.89 -42.06 38.22
CA ARG A 367 20.49 -40.74 37.93
C ARG A 367 21.99 -40.88 37.77
N LYS A 368 22.51 -40.28 36.71
CA LYS A 368 23.93 -40.26 36.37
C LYS A 368 24.39 -38.84 36.13
N VAL A 369 25.60 -38.54 36.59
CA VAL A 369 26.27 -37.27 36.30
C VAL A 369 27.31 -37.52 35.21
N LEU A 370 27.11 -36.90 34.05
CA LEU A 370 28.06 -36.90 32.94
C LEU A 370 28.88 -35.61 33.02
N LYS A 371 30.15 -35.73 33.42
CA LYS A 371 31.08 -34.62 33.48
C LYS A 371 31.79 -34.44 32.14
N ASP A 372 32.24 -33.22 31.87
CA ASP A 372 33.09 -32.86 30.74
C ASP A 372 32.53 -33.25 29.36
N VAL A 373 31.21 -33.09 29.17
CA VAL A 373 30.55 -33.38 27.89
C VAL A 373 30.87 -32.26 26.90
N PRO A 374 31.53 -32.55 25.76
CA PRO A 374 31.91 -31.50 24.82
C PRO A 374 30.70 -30.93 24.10
N MET A 375 30.57 -29.60 24.11
CA MET A 375 29.62 -28.86 23.29
C MET A 375 30.26 -28.57 21.94
N THR A 376 29.73 -29.13 20.85
CA THR A 376 30.31 -28.97 19.52
C THR A 376 29.31 -28.40 18.51
N ALA A 377 29.84 -27.75 17.48
CA ALA A 377 29.04 -27.24 16.37
C ALA A 377 28.41 -28.38 15.54
N GLU A 378 29.11 -29.51 15.45
CA GLU A 378 28.64 -30.72 14.76
C GLU A 378 27.37 -31.29 15.41
N LYS A 379 27.41 -31.45 16.75
CA LYS A 379 26.25 -31.86 17.55
C LYS A 379 25.05 -30.95 17.35
N ARG A 380 25.26 -29.63 17.39
CA ARG A 380 24.21 -28.64 17.08
C ARG A 380 23.67 -28.81 15.66
N PHE A 381 24.54 -29.00 14.67
CA PHE A 381 24.13 -29.20 13.29
C PHE A 381 23.26 -30.45 13.12
N ALA A 382 23.61 -31.54 13.81
CA ALA A 382 22.83 -32.77 13.83
C ALA A 382 21.41 -32.52 14.37
N ILE A 383 21.28 -31.86 15.52
CA ILE A 383 19.98 -31.49 16.11
C ILE A 383 19.15 -30.64 15.14
N LYS A 384 19.75 -29.58 14.58
CA LYS A 384 19.07 -28.69 13.64
C LYS A 384 18.59 -29.43 12.38
N SER A 385 19.40 -30.36 11.88
CA SER A 385 19.04 -31.17 10.71
C SER A 385 17.88 -32.12 11.02
N ALA A 386 17.85 -32.70 12.23
CA ALA A 386 16.79 -33.58 12.69
C ALA A 386 15.48 -32.82 12.96
N ALA A 387 15.55 -31.64 13.57
CA ALA A 387 14.39 -30.79 13.84
C ALA A 387 13.65 -30.37 12.56
N ARG A 388 14.40 -30.02 11.49
CA ARG A 388 13.84 -29.68 10.17
C ARG A 388 13.08 -30.83 9.49
N ARG A 389 13.38 -32.08 9.84
CA ARG A 389 12.71 -33.27 9.29
C ARG A 389 11.44 -33.63 10.06
N ARG A 390 11.13 -32.96 11.18
CA ARG A 390 9.90 -33.19 11.92
C ARG A 390 8.73 -32.47 11.26
N PRO A 391 7.57 -33.12 11.11
CA PRO A 391 6.35 -32.41 10.73
C PRO A 391 6.01 -31.39 11.81
N THR A 392 5.80 -30.13 11.41
CA THR A 392 5.24 -29.09 12.26
C THR A 392 3.86 -29.55 12.73
N LYS A 393 3.67 -29.64 14.06
CA LYS A 393 2.38 -29.95 14.68
C LYS A 393 1.47 -28.73 14.69
#